data_AF-A0A328B8X2-F1
#
_entry.id   AF-A0A328B8X2-F1
#
_cell.length_a   1.000
_cell.length_b   1.000
_cell.length_c   1.000
_cell.angle_alpha   90.00
_cell.angle_beta   90.00
_cell.angle_gamma   90.00
#
_symmetry.space_group_name_H-M   'P 1'
#
loop_
_entity.id
_entity.type
_entity.pdbx_description
1 polymer ?
#
loop_
_entity_poly.entity_id
_entity_poly.type
_entity_poly.pdbx_seq_one_letter_code
_entity_poly.pdbx_strand_id
1 'polypeptide(L)'
;MNPTSTLSRGLLLAYVLLTFYCLGAAIFTEWAELRNAADASSYLSAADLAAWQMASTDNTALLLTILSGVQTAALLALVWLLPTSVPRGVLWAALACHVVVWGLGLLARLPVGSFGGADPGLVDLLVRSGWGRKLVLLIEAPLAAYMAFRAFWPAQAASRPAAAPGKAPVLG
;
A
#
# COMPACT_ATOMS: atom_id res chain seq x y z
N MET A 1 -2.99 22.21 22.10
CA MET A 1 -2.93 21.19 21.03
C MET A 1 -3.99 20.13 21.33
N ASN A 2 -4.82 19.77 20.35
CA ASN A 2 -5.87 18.76 20.56
C ASN A 2 -5.23 17.35 20.53
N PRO A 3 -5.28 16.53 21.58
CA PRO A 3 -4.58 15.24 21.62
C PRO A 3 -4.95 14.29 20.48
N THR A 4 -6.17 14.39 19.97
CA THR A 4 -6.67 13.66 18.78
C THR A 4 -5.91 14.03 17.49
N SER A 5 -5.40 15.26 17.38
CA SER A 5 -4.62 15.71 16.22
C SER A 5 -3.18 15.16 16.22
N THR A 6 -2.59 14.93 17.39
CA THR A 6 -1.25 14.36 17.51
C THR A 6 -1.28 12.86 17.22
N LEU A 7 -2.26 12.14 17.78
CA LEU A 7 -2.45 10.70 17.56
C LEU A 7 -2.69 10.39 16.08
N SER A 8 -3.60 11.11 15.42
CA SER A 8 -3.92 10.90 14.00
C SER A 8 -2.73 11.17 13.08
N ARG A 9 -1.90 12.18 13.38
CA ARG A 9 -0.64 12.42 12.66
C ARG A 9 0.39 11.33 12.86
N GLY A 10 0.53 10.82 14.10
CA GLY A 10 1.41 9.69 14.39
C GLY A 10 1.00 8.43 13.66
N LEU A 11 -0.30 8.10 13.68
CA LEU A 11 -0.87 6.97 12.94
C LEU A 11 -0.69 7.11 11.43
N LEU A 12 -0.91 8.31 10.89
CA LEU A 12 -0.71 8.57 9.47
C LEU A 12 0.76 8.40 9.08
N LEU A 13 1.69 8.93 9.88
CA LEU A 13 3.11 8.76 9.64
C LEU A 13 3.50 7.27 9.67
N ALA A 14 3.02 6.52 10.66
CA ALA A 14 3.26 5.07 10.76
C ALA A 14 2.73 4.32 9.54
N TYR A 15 1.50 4.61 9.11
CA TYR A 15 0.90 4.03 7.91
C TYR A 15 1.74 4.33 6.65
N VAL A 16 2.16 5.59 6.47
CA VAL A 16 2.97 6.01 5.31
C VAL A 16 4.33 5.31 5.30
N LEU A 17 5.05 5.32 6.42
CA LEU A 17 6.35 4.66 6.54
C LEU A 17 6.25 3.17 6.26
N LEU A 18 5.20 2.52 6.79
CA LEU A 18 4.98 1.10 6.58
C LEU A 18 4.60 0.77 5.13
N THR A 19 3.83 1.63 4.46
CA THR A 19 3.50 1.52 3.04
C THR A 19 4.77 1.53 2.19
N PHE A 20 5.65 2.52 2.39
CA PHE A 20 6.91 2.63 1.65
C PHE A 20 7.91 1.53 2.00
N TYR A 21 7.94 1.08 3.27
CA TYR A 21 8.74 -0.07 3.66
C TYR A 21 8.27 -1.34 2.93
N CYS A 22 6.96 -1.60 2.89
CA CYS A 22 6.40 -2.75 2.18
C CYS A 22 6.64 -2.69 0.67
N LEU A 23 6.55 -1.50 0.06
CA LEU A 23 6.89 -1.30 -1.35
C LEU A 23 8.37 -1.57 -1.61
N GLY A 24 9.26 -0.97 -0.80
CA GLY A 24 10.70 -1.18 -0.91
C GLY A 24 11.07 -2.65 -0.75
N ALA A 25 10.54 -3.31 0.28
CA ALA A 25 10.75 -4.74 0.49
C ALA A 25 10.27 -5.55 -0.71
N ALA A 26 9.10 -5.25 -1.29
CA ALA A 26 8.59 -5.94 -2.48
C ALA A 26 9.53 -5.78 -3.69
N ILE A 27 10.05 -4.57 -3.93
CA ILE A 27 11.01 -4.29 -5.01
C ILE A 27 12.33 -5.04 -4.79
N PHE A 28 12.89 -5.00 -3.56
CA PHE A 28 14.14 -5.69 -3.26
C PHE A 28 14.00 -7.21 -3.34
N THR A 29 12.84 -7.76 -2.97
CA THR A 29 12.60 -9.20 -3.07
C THR A 29 12.57 -9.62 -4.55
N GLU A 30 11.86 -8.89 -5.41
CA GLU A 30 11.87 -9.11 -6.87
C GLU A 30 13.26 -8.97 -7.48
N TRP A 31 14.00 -7.93 -7.10
CA TRP A 31 15.35 -7.73 -7.60
C TRP A 31 16.29 -8.88 -7.20
N ALA A 32 16.19 -9.36 -5.96
CA ALA A 32 16.97 -10.48 -5.48
C ALA A 32 16.57 -11.79 -6.20
N GLU A 33 15.28 -12.01 -6.44
CA GLU A 33 14.78 -13.17 -7.20
C GLU A 33 15.27 -13.15 -8.65
N LEU A 34 15.18 -12.01 -9.34
CA LEU A 34 15.69 -11.83 -10.69
C LEU A 34 17.21 -12.04 -10.76
N ARG A 35 17.95 -11.54 -9.77
CA ARG A 35 19.40 -11.70 -9.71
C ARG A 35 19.79 -13.17 -9.49
N ASN A 36 19.17 -13.82 -8.53
CA ASN A 36 19.41 -15.23 -8.25
C ASN A 36 19.04 -16.12 -9.45
N ALA A 37 17.93 -15.81 -10.14
CA ALA A 37 17.53 -16.53 -11.34
C ALA A 37 18.54 -16.34 -12.48
N ALA A 38 19.05 -15.13 -12.68
CA ALA A 38 20.09 -14.86 -13.67
C ALA A 38 21.38 -15.65 -13.36
N ASP A 39 21.83 -15.65 -12.11
CA ASP A 39 23.05 -16.37 -11.70
C ASP A 39 22.86 -17.89 -11.82
N ALA A 40 21.69 -18.42 -11.42
CA ALA A 40 21.37 -19.85 -11.48
C ALA A 40 21.08 -20.39 -12.89
N SER A 41 20.67 -19.54 -13.84
CA SER A 41 20.34 -19.94 -15.22
C SER A 41 21.51 -20.58 -15.97
N SER A 42 22.74 -20.33 -15.53
CA SER A 42 23.95 -20.90 -16.13
C SER A 42 24.27 -22.33 -15.65
N TYR A 43 23.63 -22.81 -14.58
CA TYR A 43 23.93 -24.11 -13.97
C TYR A 43 22.70 -25.00 -13.75
N LEU A 44 21.48 -24.45 -13.77
CA LEU A 44 20.24 -25.19 -13.59
C LEU A 44 19.46 -25.31 -14.91
N SER A 45 18.82 -26.46 -15.11
CA SER A 45 17.81 -26.59 -16.15
C SER A 45 16.59 -25.73 -15.83
N ALA A 46 15.78 -25.38 -16.83
CA ALA A 46 14.57 -24.57 -16.61
C ALA A 46 13.58 -25.21 -15.62
N ALA A 47 13.53 -26.56 -15.57
CA ALA A 47 12.69 -27.29 -14.62
C ALA A 47 13.23 -27.20 -13.18
N ASP A 48 14.54 -27.30 -13.01
CA ASP A 48 15.19 -27.19 -11.69
C ASP A 48 15.13 -25.77 -11.15
N LEU A 49 15.22 -24.77 -12.03
CA LEU A 49 15.05 -23.36 -11.67
C LEU A 49 13.64 -23.08 -11.15
N ALA A 50 12.60 -23.63 -11.80
CA ALA A 50 11.22 -23.51 -11.36
C ALA A 50 10.98 -24.20 -10.00
N ALA A 51 11.55 -25.41 -9.80
CA ALA A 51 11.46 -26.11 -8.53
C ALA A 51 12.18 -25.37 -7.39
N TRP A 52 13.33 -24.76 -7.68
CA TRP A 52 14.09 -23.96 -6.72
C TRP A 52 13.34 -22.69 -6.30
N GLN A 53 12.74 -21.98 -7.26
CA GLN A 53 11.91 -20.79 -6.98
C GLN A 53 10.69 -21.12 -6.11
N MET A 54 10.07 -22.29 -6.30
CA MET A 54 8.95 -22.72 -5.46
C MET A 54 9.37 -22.96 -4.00
N ALA A 55 10.63 -23.34 -3.74
CA ALA A 55 11.11 -23.72 -2.41
C ALA A 55 11.65 -22.56 -1.55
N SER A 56 12.05 -21.42 -2.15
CA SER A 56 12.74 -20.34 -1.40
C SER A 56 11.82 -19.31 -0.73
N THR A 57 10.50 -19.44 -0.87
CA THR A 57 9.54 -18.33 -0.67
C THR A 57 9.00 -18.16 0.75
N ASP A 58 9.24 -19.10 1.68
CA ASP A 58 8.39 -19.20 2.89
C ASP A 58 8.68 -18.18 4.00
N ASN A 59 9.93 -17.82 4.26
CA ASN A 59 10.27 -16.98 5.44
C ASN A 59 9.95 -15.49 5.27
N THR A 60 10.17 -14.93 4.08
CA THR A 60 9.87 -13.52 3.78
C THR A 60 8.37 -13.26 3.65
N ALA A 61 7.61 -14.25 3.18
CA ALA A 61 6.16 -14.16 3.04
C ALA A 61 5.46 -13.91 4.39
N LEU A 62 5.89 -14.60 5.45
CA LEU A 62 5.29 -14.49 6.79
C LEU A 62 5.52 -13.10 7.40
N LEU A 63 6.76 -12.60 7.38
CA LEU A 63 7.08 -11.27 7.91
C LEU A 63 6.29 -10.17 7.20
N LEU A 64 6.25 -10.20 5.87
CA LEU A 64 5.52 -9.19 5.10
C LEU A 64 4.01 -9.28 5.30
N THR A 65 3.47 -10.48 5.56
CA THR A 65 2.05 -10.66 5.88
C THR A 65 1.71 -10.03 7.22
N ILE A 66 2.56 -10.20 8.24
CA ILE A 66 2.40 -9.56 9.56
C ILE A 66 2.42 -8.03 9.40
N LEU A 67 3.41 -7.49 8.67
CA LEU A 67 3.51 -6.06 8.42
C LEU A 67 2.29 -5.51 7.67
N SER A 68 1.79 -6.24 6.67
CA SER A 68 0.55 -5.88 5.97
C SER A 68 -0.67 -5.88 6.90
N GLY A 69 -0.73 -6.81 7.86
CA GLY A 69 -1.72 -6.81 8.95
C GLY A 69 -1.66 -5.55 9.81
N VAL A 70 -0.46 -5.16 10.25
CA VAL A 70 -0.23 -3.93 11.02
C VAL A 70 -0.62 -2.69 10.21
N GLN A 71 -0.27 -2.65 8.92
CA GLN A 71 -0.65 -1.56 8.01
C GLN A 71 -2.17 -1.44 7.86
N THR A 72 -2.86 -2.58 7.72
CA THR A 72 -4.33 -2.62 7.64
C THR A 72 -4.96 -2.08 8.92
N ALA A 73 -4.45 -2.49 10.09
CA ALA A 73 -4.93 -1.99 11.38
C ALA A 73 -4.73 -0.47 11.54
N ALA A 74 -3.58 0.05 11.12
CA ALA A 74 -3.31 1.49 11.13
C ALA A 74 -4.27 2.25 10.21
N LEU A 75 -4.57 1.72 9.01
CA LEU A 75 -5.53 2.33 8.10
C LEU A 75 -6.96 2.31 8.66
N LEU A 76 -7.40 1.20 9.25
CA LEU A 76 -8.72 1.11 9.91
C LEU A 76 -8.84 2.11 11.05
N ALA A 77 -7.79 2.30 11.85
CA ALA A 77 -7.75 3.33 12.88
C ALA A 77 -7.85 4.74 12.29
N LEU A 78 -7.20 5.03 11.16
CA LEU A 78 -7.33 6.30 10.45
C LEU A 78 -8.74 6.52 9.89
N VAL A 79 -9.37 5.47 9.35
CA VAL A 79 -10.76 5.50 8.89
C VAL A 79 -11.73 5.76 10.05
N TRP A 80 -11.46 5.21 11.23
CA TRP A 80 -12.27 5.47 12.42
C TRP A 80 -12.10 6.90 12.95
N LEU A 81 -10.86 7.41 12.95
CA LEU A 81 -10.53 8.75 13.46
C LEU A 81 -10.94 9.87 12.50
N LEU A 82 -11.09 9.59 11.20
CA LEU A 82 -11.46 10.54 10.15
C LEU A 82 -10.70 11.88 10.25
N PRO A 83 -9.36 11.88 10.14
CA PRO A 83 -8.58 13.12 10.22
C PRO A 83 -9.05 14.12 9.16
N THR A 84 -9.37 15.34 9.59
CA THR A 84 -9.93 16.39 8.73
C THR A 84 -8.96 16.87 7.64
N SER A 85 -7.66 16.64 7.83
CA SER A 85 -6.63 16.96 6.83
C SER A 85 -6.64 16.01 5.62
N VAL A 86 -7.20 14.81 5.77
CA VAL A 86 -7.17 13.77 4.74
C VAL A 86 -8.54 13.65 4.05
N PRO A 87 -8.62 13.74 2.71
CA PRO A 87 -9.86 13.51 1.99
C PRO A 87 -10.38 12.09 2.19
N ARG A 88 -11.65 11.95 2.57
CA ARG A 88 -12.29 10.64 2.82
C ARG A 88 -12.19 9.69 1.63
N GLY A 89 -12.30 10.20 0.41
CA GLY A 89 -12.18 9.38 -0.80
C GLY A 89 -10.85 8.64 -0.92
N VAL A 90 -9.76 9.27 -0.46
CA VAL A 90 -8.41 8.66 -0.49
C VAL A 90 -8.28 7.57 0.58
N LEU A 91 -8.86 7.77 1.76
CA LEU A 91 -8.92 6.73 2.80
C LEU A 91 -9.70 5.50 2.32
N TRP A 92 -10.84 5.70 1.65
CA TRP A 92 -11.62 4.60 1.09
C TRP A 92 -10.91 3.89 -0.06
N ALA A 93 -10.20 4.63 -0.92
CA ALA A 93 -9.38 4.05 -1.98
C ALA A 93 -8.25 3.19 -1.40
N ALA A 94 -7.56 3.67 -0.37
CA ALA A 94 -6.57 2.89 0.35
C ALA A 94 -7.19 1.63 0.99
N LEU A 95 -8.40 1.75 1.57
CA LEU A 95 -9.07 0.58 2.14
C LEU A 95 -9.42 -0.45 1.07
N ALA A 96 -9.86 -0.02 -0.11
CA ALA A 96 -10.10 -0.90 -1.25
C ALA A 96 -8.82 -1.63 -1.68
N CYS A 97 -7.66 -0.97 -1.69
CA CYS A 97 -6.37 -1.62 -1.92
C CYS A 97 -6.13 -2.78 -0.93
N HIS A 98 -6.33 -2.55 0.36
CA HIS A 98 -6.19 -3.60 1.37
C HIS A 98 -7.18 -4.75 1.18
N VAL A 99 -8.45 -4.46 0.87
CA VAL A 99 -9.46 -5.50 0.58
C VAL A 99 -9.03 -6.35 -0.61
N VAL A 100 -8.49 -5.74 -1.68
CA VAL A 100 -7.97 -6.48 -2.84
C VAL A 100 -6.76 -7.33 -2.45
N VAL A 101 -5.81 -6.81 -1.67
CA VAL A 101 -4.62 -7.57 -1.22
C VAL A 101 -5.03 -8.80 -0.40
N TRP A 102 -5.91 -8.63 0.58
CA TRP A 102 -6.40 -9.76 1.39
C TRP A 102 -7.25 -10.72 0.58
N GLY A 103 -8.08 -10.22 -0.35
CA GLY A 103 -8.84 -11.03 -1.29
C GLY A 103 -7.93 -11.90 -2.16
N LEU A 104 -6.89 -11.32 -2.76
CA LEU A 104 -5.87 -12.06 -3.52
C LEU A 104 -5.15 -13.10 -2.65
N GLY A 105 -4.82 -12.76 -1.40
CA GLY A 105 -4.21 -13.69 -0.45
C GLY A 105 -5.11 -14.88 -0.10
N LEU A 106 -6.43 -14.68 -0.01
CA LEU A 106 -7.40 -15.75 0.17
C LEU A 106 -7.53 -16.61 -1.10
N LEU A 107 -7.59 -15.98 -2.27
CA LEU A 107 -7.64 -16.68 -3.56
C LEU A 107 -6.40 -17.54 -3.80
N ALA A 108 -5.22 -17.11 -3.33
CA ALA A 108 -3.97 -17.88 -3.42
C ALA A 108 -4.00 -19.21 -2.67
N ARG A 109 -4.89 -19.35 -1.69
CA ARG A 109 -5.06 -20.60 -0.92
C ARG A 109 -6.04 -21.58 -1.56
N LEU A 110 -6.78 -21.14 -2.58
CA LEU A 110 -7.72 -22.01 -3.29
C LEU A 110 -6.98 -22.90 -4.30
N PRO A 111 -7.42 -24.16 -4.49
CA PRO A 111 -6.83 -25.03 -5.49
C PRO A 111 -7.10 -24.48 -6.90
N VAL A 112 -6.07 -24.43 -7.75
CA VAL A 112 -6.14 -23.82 -9.10
C VAL A 112 -7.29 -24.38 -9.95
N GLY A 113 -7.65 -25.66 -9.76
CA GLY A 113 -8.78 -26.31 -10.43
C GLY A 113 -10.17 -25.78 -10.07
N SER A 114 -10.30 -24.88 -9.08
CA SER A 114 -11.57 -24.22 -8.73
C SER A 114 -11.87 -22.97 -9.57
N PHE A 115 -10.90 -22.49 -10.35
CA PHE A 115 -11.06 -21.37 -11.28
C PHE A 115 -11.42 -21.90 -12.68
N GLY A 116 -12.66 -22.39 -12.83
CA GLY A 116 -13.14 -22.99 -14.08
C GLY A 116 -12.94 -22.08 -15.30
N GLY A 117 -12.16 -22.54 -16.27
CA GLY A 117 -11.97 -21.88 -17.57
C GLY A 117 -10.85 -20.84 -17.64
N ALA A 118 -10.17 -20.52 -16.54
CA ALA A 118 -8.98 -19.66 -16.56
C ALA A 118 -7.73 -20.48 -16.90
N ASP A 119 -6.82 -19.90 -17.69
CA ASP A 119 -5.52 -20.53 -17.96
C ASP A 119 -4.76 -20.71 -16.61
N PRO A 120 -4.46 -21.96 -16.22
CA PRO A 120 -3.80 -22.24 -14.95
C PRO A 120 -2.49 -21.47 -14.79
N GLY A 121 -1.76 -21.22 -15.89
CA GLY A 121 -0.49 -20.49 -15.86
C GLY A 121 -0.67 -19.02 -15.48
N LEU A 122 -1.74 -18.37 -15.97
CA LEU A 122 -2.06 -16.97 -15.65
C LEU A 122 -2.53 -16.81 -14.20
N VAL A 123 -3.33 -17.77 -13.69
CA VAL A 123 -3.78 -17.78 -12.29
C VAL A 123 -2.58 -17.97 -11.35
N ASP A 124 -1.65 -18.87 -11.69
CA ASP A 124 -0.44 -19.08 -10.90
C ASP A 124 0.45 -17.83 -10.88
N LEU A 125 0.61 -17.18 -12.03
CA LEU A 125 1.42 -15.96 -12.13
C LEU A 125 0.76 -14.79 -11.37
N LEU A 126 -0.52 -14.49 -11.57
CA LEU A 126 -1.16 -13.35 -10.89
C LEU A 126 -1.32 -13.55 -9.38
N VAL A 127 -1.64 -14.78 -8.96
CA VAL A 127 -2.07 -15.06 -7.59
C VAL A 127 -0.94 -15.66 -6.75
N ARG A 128 -0.14 -16.60 -7.28
CA ARG A 128 0.97 -17.22 -6.52
C ARG A 128 2.28 -16.45 -6.61
N SER A 129 2.61 -15.87 -7.76
CA SER A 129 3.86 -15.07 -7.87
C SER A 129 3.75 -13.65 -7.30
N GLY A 130 2.59 -13.30 -6.74
CA GLY A 130 2.43 -12.12 -5.89
C GLY A 130 2.37 -10.77 -6.63
N TRP A 131 2.35 -10.78 -7.97
CA TRP A 131 2.26 -9.56 -8.78
C TRP A 131 1.02 -8.72 -8.48
N GLY A 132 -0.13 -9.35 -8.23
CA GLY A 132 -1.34 -8.62 -7.85
C GLY A 132 -1.13 -7.78 -6.59
N ARG A 133 -0.44 -8.30 -5.57
CA ARG A 133 -0.11 -7.56 -4.36
C ARG A 133 0.90 -6.43 -4.61
N LYS A 134 1.88 -6.64 -5.50
CA LYS A 134 2.88 -5.64 -5.88
C LYS A 134 2.24 -4.47 -6.64
N LEU A 135 1.34 -4.74 -7.57
CA LEU A 135 0.57 -3.71 -8.29
C LEU A 135 -0.31 -2.89 -7.35
N VAL A 136 -0.97 -3.54 -6.38
CA VAL A 136 -1.78 -2.81 -5.41
C VAL A 136 -0.92 -1.91 -4.53
N LEU A 137 0.25 -2.36 -4.07
CA LEU A 137 1.20 -1.51 -3.32
C LEU A 137 1.69 -0.32 -4.16
N LEU A 138 1.90 -0.51 -5.47
CA LEU A 138 2.28 0.56 -6.39
C LEU A 138 1.17 1.63 -6.52
N ILE A 139 -0.10 1.24 -6.43
CA ILE A 139 -1.25 2.15 -6.40
C ILE A 139 -1.40 2.80 -5.01
N GLU A 140 -1.15 2.05 -3.93
CA GLU A 140 -1.31 2.52 -2.57
C GLU A 140 -0.26 3.57 -2.18
N ALA A 141 0.99 3.40 -2.60
CA ALA A 141 2.08 4.31 -2.29
C ALA A 141 1.83 5.79 -2.66
N PRO A 142 1.35 6.14 -3.87
CA PRO A 142 1.00 7.53 -4.19
C PRO A 142 -0.20 8.03 -3.38
N LEU A 143 -1.15 7.17 -2.99
CA LEU A 143 -2.24 7.56 -2.08
C LEU A 143 -1.67 7.91 -0.69
N ALA A 144 -0.79 7.08 -0.15
CA ALA A 144 -0.12 7.32 1.12
C ALA A 144 0.71 8.61 1.09
N ALA A 145 1.48 8.82 0.03
CA ALA A 145 2.24 10.05 -0.20
C ALA A 145 1.33 11.29 -0.24
N TYR A 146 0.21 11.20 -0.95
CA TYR A 146 -0.78 12.27 -1.03
C TYR A 146 -1.40 12.59 0.34
N MET A 147 -1.76 11.57 1.12
CA MET A 147 -2.28 11.76 2.48
C MET A 147 -1.23 12.43 3.38
N ALA A 148 0.04 12.03 3.29
CA ALA A 148 1.14 12.64 4.02
C ALA A 148 1.31 14.12 3.63
N PHE A 149 1.35 14.42 2.32
CA PHE A 149 1.45 15.77 1.81
C PHE A 149 0.32 16.67 2.34
N ARG A 150 -0.93 16.18 2.31
CA ARG A 150 -2.09 16.93 2.82
C ARG A 150 -2.06 17.16 4.33
N ALA A 151 -1.53 16.23 5.11
CA ALA A 151 -1.52 16.31 6.56
C ALA A 151 -0.35 17.13 7.15
N PHE A 152 0.83 17.06 6.52
CA PHE A 152 2.04 17.71 7.01
C PHE A 152 2.40 18.99 6.24
N TRP A 153 1.86 19.15 5.02
CA TRP A 153 2.00 20.34 4.20
C TRP A 153 0.65 21.03 3.95
N PRO A 154 -0.14 21.34 5.00
CA PRO A 154 -1.32 22.18 4.80
C PRO A 154 -0.80 23.50 4.23
N ALA A 155 -1.29 23.86 3.05
CA ALA A 155 -0.91 25.06 2.34
C ALA A 155 -0.85 26.24 3.31
N GLN A 156 0.12 27.13 3.11
CA GLN A 156 0.25 28.45 3.74
C GLN A 156 -0.97 29.37 3.50
N ALA A 157 -2.15 28.83 3.19
CA ALA A 157 -3.39 29.51 2.85
C ALA A 157 -3.99 30.33 4.01
N ALA A 158 -3.39 30.31 5.20
CA ALA A 158 -3.76 31.16 6.33
C ALA A 158 -2.97 32.49 6.40
N SER A 159 -2.12 32.82 5.42
CA SER A 159 -1.43 34.12 5.37
C SER A 159 -2.11 35.16 4.46
N ARG A 160 -3.34 34.91 3.97
CA ARG A 160 -4.15 35.98 3.41
C ARG A 160 -4.90 36.65 4.56
N PRO A 161 -4.48 37.84 5.06
CA PRO A 161 -5.30 38.57 6.01
C PRO A 161 -6.66 38.78 5.37
N ALA A 162 -7.72 38.36 6.07
CA ALA A 162 -9.08 38.72 5.73
C ALA A 162 -9.09 40.25 5.61
N ALA A 163 -9.26 40.76 4.39
CA ALA A 163 -9.45 42.18 4.18
C ALA A 163 -10.60 42.61 5.10
N ALA A 164 -10.29 43.47 6.07
CA ALA A 164 -11.28 44.01 6.98
C ALA A 164 -12.46 44.56 6.15
N PRO A 165 -13.72 44.31 6.54
CA PRO A 165 -14.85 44.88 5.83
C PRO A 165 -14.74 46.40 5.91
N GLY A 166 -14.33 47.01 4.80
CA GLY A 166 -14.26 48.45 4.66
C GLY A 166 -15.65 49.01 4.88
N LYS A 167 -15.79 49.89 5.88
CA LYS A 167 -17.00 50.68 6.09
C LYS A 167 -17.37 51.36 4.79
N ALA A 168 -18.56 51.08 4.26
CA ALA A 168 -19.10 51.79 3.12
C ALA A 168 -19.24 53.29 3.46
N PRO A 169 -18.88 54.21 2.55
CA PRO A 169 -19.06 55.63 2.79
C PRO A 169 -20.55 55.95 2.83
N VAL A 170 -20.99 56.61 3.90
CA VAL A 170 -22.32 57.21 4.02
C VAL A 170 -22.36 58.38 3.04
N LEU A 171 -23.17 58.26 1.99
CA LEU A 171 -23.56 59.40 1.15
C LEU A 171 -24.68 60.14 1.89
N GLY A 172 -24.44 61.42 2.13
CA GLY A 172 -25.41 62.36 2.71
C GLY A 172 -26.48 62.82 1.73
#